data_AF-A0A924CKD1-F1
#
_entry.id   AF-A0A924CKD1-F1
#
_cell.length_a   1.000
_cell.length_b   1.000
_cell.length_c   1.000
_cell.angle_alpha   90.00
_cell.angle_beta   90.00
_cell.angle_gamma   90.00
#
_symmetry.space_group_name_H-M   'P 1'
#
loop_
_entity.id
_entity.type
_entity.pdbx_description
1 polymer ?
#
loop_
_entity_poly.entity_id
_entity_poly.type
_entity_poly.pdbx_seq_one_letter_code
_entity_poly.pdbx_strand_id
1 'polypeptide(L)'
;MDGVSGLTRNLFGLIVSRVELAALELSSVRTSLLKLLLVGAVGLFSALFAFAYVTALIVYLSWDALGWKILLIMALGFTAATVAVVMYARGLVSNGKLSMPATLAELGRDRDALL
;
A
#
# COMPACT_ATOMS: atom_id res chain seq x y z
N MET A 1 51.22 14.85 14.35
CA MET A 1 50.03 14.12 14.83
C MET A 1 48.77 14.60 14.08
N ASP A 2 48.92 14.95 12.79
CA ASP A 2 47.99 15.85 12.10
C ASP A 2 47.09 15.12 11.08
N GLY A 3 47.47 13.90 10.67
CA GLY A 3 46.70 13.10 9.71
C GLY A 3 45.36 12.57 10.24
N VAL A 4 45.26 12.31 11.55
CA VAL A 4 44.04 11.75 12.18
C VAL A 4 42.92 12.80 12.31
N SER A 5 43.30 14.06 12.50
CA SER A 5 42.38 15.22 12.53
C SER A 5 41.80 15.52 11.15
N GLY A 6 42.61 15.43 10.10
CA GLY A 6 42.15 15.58 8.72
C GLY A 6 41.19 14.48 8.27
N LEU A 7 41.44 13.23 8.68
CA LEU A 7 40.62 12.08 8.33
C LEU A 7 39.23 12.13 8.98
N THR A 8 39.17 12.50 10.27
CA THR A 8 37.88 12.69 10.96
C THR A 8 37.06 13.81 10.34
N ARG A 9 37.68 14.95 10.00
CA ARG A 9 36.95 16.07 9.35
C ARG A 9 36.37 15.69 7.99
N ASN A 10 37.11 14.89 7.23
CA ASN A 10 36.66 14.42 5.91
C ASN A 10 35.52 13.38 6.04
N LEU A 11 35.61 12.46 7.02
CA LEU A 11 34.53 11.52 7.35
C LEU A 11 33.25 12.23 7.77
N PHE A 12 33.34 13.26 8.62
CA PHE A 12 32.18 14.08 9.00
C PHE A 12 31.56 14.81 7.80
N GLY A 13 32.38 15.39 6.91
CA GLY A 13 31.87 16.04 5.69
C GLY A 13 31.15 15.07 4.76
N LEU A 14 31.63 13.83 4.66
CA LEU A 14 31.05 12.79 3.82
C LEU A 14 29.71 12.28 4.38
N ILE A 15 29.61 12.13 5.71
CA ILE A 15 28.35 11.77 6.38
C ILE A 15 27.32 12.89 6.23
N VAL A 16 27.70 14.15 6.46
CA VAL A 16 26.81 15.31 6.28
C VAL A 16 26.30 15.39 4.85
N SER A 17 27.18 15.22 3.85
CA SER A 17 26.80 15.21 2.45
C SER A 17 25.82 14.09 2.10
N ARG A 18 25.99 12.88 2.66
CA ARG A 18 25.03 11.77 2.48
C ARG A 18 23.68 12.05 3.12
N VAL A 19 23.66 12.69 4.28
CA VAL A 19 22.42 13.09 4.99
C VAL A 19 21.68 14.18 4.22
N GLU A 20 22.40 15.18 3.70
CA GLU A 20 21.81 16.22 2.85
C GLU A 20 21.21 15.62 1.57
N LEU A 21 21.90 14.66 0.95
CA LEU A 21 21.42 13.98 -0.24
C LEU A 21 20.19 13.12 0.05
N ALA A 22 20.19 12.37 1.14
CA ALA A 22 19.04 11.59 1.60
C ALA A 22 17.85 12.49 1.94
N ALA A 23 18.07 13.65 2.58
CA ALA A 23 17.02 14.61 2.89
C ALA A 23 16.42 15.25 1.62
N LEU A 24 17.25 15.56 0.62
CA LEU A 24 16.81 16.05 -0.69
C LEU A 24 15.99 14.98 -1.44
N GLU A 25 16.48 13.74 -1.48
CA GLU A 25 15.76 12.62 -2.07
C GLU A 25 14.43 12.36 -1.35
N LEU A 26 14.40 12.42 -0.01
CA LEU A 26 13.16 12.26 0.75
C LEU A 26 12.14 13.37 0.42
N SER A 27 12.59 14.61 0.24
CA SER A 27 11.73 15.74 -0.10
C SER A 27 11.12 15.62 -1.51
N SER A 28 11.92 15.11 -2.45
CA SER A 28 11.53 14.77 -3.82
C SER A 28 10.51 13.64 -3.84
N VAL A 29 10.77 12.57 -3.09
CA VAL A 29 9.88 11.42 -2.94
C VAL A 29 8.57 11.85 -2.27
N ARG A 30 8.58 12.66 -1.22
CA ARG A 30 7.36 13.16 -0.56
C ARG A 30 6.43 13.88 -1.53
N THR A 31 6.96 14.75 -2.37
CA THR A 31 6.16 15.47 -3.37
C THR A 31 5.54 14.52 -4.39
N SER A 32 6.30 13.52 -4.81
CA SER A 32 5.83 12.48 -5.74
C SER A 32 4.81 11.54 -5.09
N LEU A 33 5.00 11.19 -3.81
CA LEU A 33 4.08 10.40 -3.00
C LEU A 33 2.76 11.14 -2.78
N LEU A 34 2.79 12.44 -2.51
CA LEU A 34 1.56 13.25 -2.39
C LEU A 34 0.78 13.30 -3.71
N LYS A 35 1.47 13.45 -4.85
CA LYS A 35 0.84 13.36 -6.18
C LYS A 35 0.24 11.98 -6.44
N LEU A 36 0.98 10.91 -6.13
CA LEU A 36 0.49 9.54 -6.28
C LEU A 36 -0.71 9.25 -5.38
N LEU A 37 -0.69 9.72 -4.13
CA LEU A 37 -1.79 9.59 -3.19
C LEU A 37 -3.01 10.35 -3.67
N LEU A 38 -2.83 11.57 -4.18
CA LEU A 38 -3.93 12.37 -4.73
C LEU A 38 -4.56 11.68 -5.95
N VAL A 39 -3.75 11.27 -6.93
CA VAL A 39 -4.24 10.57 -8.14
C VAL A 39 -4.86 9.23 -7.75
N GLY A 40 -4.25 8.50 -6.81
CA GLY A 40 -4.77 7.24 -6.29
C GLY A 40 -6.10 7.40 -5.57
N ALA A 41 -6.26 8.46 -4.77
CA ALA A 41 -7.52 8.77 -4.10
C ALA A 41 -8.61 9.13 -5.12
N VAL A 42 -8.32 10.01 -6.09
CA VAL A 42 -9.26 10.36 -7.16
C VAL A 42 -9.65 9.14 -7.98
N GLY A 43 -8.68 8.30 -8.34
CA GLY A 43 -8.92 7.04 -9.04
C GLY A 43 -9.77 6.06 -8.23
N LEU A 44 -9.48 5.91 -6.94
CA LEU A 44 -10.26 5.07 -6.03
C LEU A 44 -11.71 5.56 -5.91
N PHE A 45 -11.93 6.86 -5.69
CA PHE A 45 -13.28 7.43 -5.65
C PHE A 45 -14.00 7.25 -6.98
N SER A 46 -13.34 7.53 -8.10
CA SER A 46 -13.92 7.33 -9.43
C SER A 46 -14.32 5.87 -9.66
N ALA A 47 -13.48 4.91 -9.28
CA ALA A 47 -13.77 3.48 -9.36
C ALA A 47 -14.96 3.09 -8.48
N LEU A 48 -15.03 3.60 -7.24
CA LEU A 48 -16.15 3.34 -6.34
C LEU A 48 -17.47 3.88 -6.91
N PHE A 49 -17.47 5.10 -7.43
CA PHE A 49 -18.65 5.68 -8.09
C PHE A 49 -19.06 4.87 -9.32
N ALA A 50 -18.11 4.54 -10.20
CA ALA A 50 -18.37 3.71 -11.37
C ALA A 50 -19.00 2.37 -10.98
N PHE A 51 -18.43 1.69 -9.98
CA PHE A 51 -18.95 0.42 -9.48
C PHE A 51 -20.36 0.54 -8.89
N ALA A 52 -20.61 1.60 -8.11
CA ALA A 52 -21.93 1.87 -7.54
C ALA A 52 -22.98 2.12 -8.63
N TYR A 53 -22.67 2.95 -9.63
CA TYR A 53 -23.58 3.24 -10.74
C TYR A 53 -23.86 2.02 -11.61
N VAL A 54 -22.84 1.20 -11.91
CA VAL A 54 -23.05 -0.07 -12.64
C VAL A 54 -23.98 -0.99 -11.86
N THR A 55 -23.79 -1.11 -10.54
CA THR A 55 -24.67 -1.92 -9.69
C THR A 55 -26.11 -1.40 -9.71
N ALA A 56 -26.31 -0.09 -9.56
CA ALA A 56 -27.62 0.54 -9.61
C ALA A 56 -28.29 0.37 -10.98
N LEU A 57 -27.51 0.49 -12.07
CA LEU A 57 -27.99 0.30 -13.43
C LEU A 57 -28.49 -1.14 -13.67
N ILE A 58 -27.75 -2.14 -13.19
CA ILE A 58 -28.16 -3.56 -13.26
C ILE A 58 -29.48 -3.77 -12.52
N VAL A 59 -29.61 -3.21 -11.31
CA VAL A 59 -30.84 -3.30 -10.51
C VAL A 59 -32.00 -2.63 -11.24
N TYR A 60 -31.80 -1.42 -11.76
CA TYR A 60 -32.84 -0.66 -12.47
C TYR A 60 -33.32 -1.39 -13.73
N LEU A 61 -32.40 -1.85 -14.59
CA LEU A 61 -32.73 -2.56 -15.82
C LEU A 61 -33.44 -3.90 -15.56
N SER A 62 -33.07 -4.57 -14.48
CA SER A 62 -33.63 -5.89 -14.15
C SER A 62 -34.87 -5.81 -13.27
N TRP A 63 -35.25 -4.61 -12.81
CA TRP A 63 -36.32 -4.43 -11.83
C TRP A 63 -37.67 -4.91 -12.35
N ASP A 64 -38.00 -4.64 -13.61
CA ASP A 64 -39.29 -5.05 -14.19
C ASP A 64 -39.40 -6.59 -14.30
N ALA A 65 -38.30 -7.26 -14.65
CA ALA A 65 -38.27 -8.72 -14.82
C ALA A 65 -38.18 -9.50 -13.50
N LEU A 66 -37.42 -8.99 -12.52
CA LEU A 66 -37.06 -9.73 -11.30
C LEU A 66 -37.62 -9.09 -10.01
N GLY A 67 -38.01 -7.82 -10.05
CA GLY A 67 -38.43 -7.05 -8.88
C GLY A 67 -37.40 -7.11 -7.77
N TRP A 68 -37.84 -7.36 -6.55
CA TRP A 68 -36.97 -7.47 -5.37
C TRP A 68 -35.93 -8.60 -5.45
N LYS A 69 -36.12 -9.62 -6.30
CA LYS A 69 -35.21 -10.78 -6.39
C LYS A 69 -33.81 -10.37 -6.89
N ILE A 70 -33.70 -9.32 -7.71
CA ILE A 70 -32.39 -8.82 -8.18
C ILE A 70 -31.51 -8.37 -7.01
N LEU A 71 -32.11 -7.80 -5.96
CA LEU A 71 -31.38 -7.36 -4.77
C LEU A 71 -30.76 -8.55 -4.04
N LEU A 72 -31.49 -9.67 -3.96
CA LEU A 72 -31.00 -10.92 -3.36
C LEU A 72 -29.85 -11.52 -4.20
N ILE A 73 -30.03 -11.56 -5.53
CA ILE A 73 -28.98 -12.04 -6.45
C ILE A 73 -27.70 -11.19 -6.31
N MET A 74 -27.85 -9.87 -6.24
CA MET A 74 -26.71 -8.97 -6.08
C MET A 74 -26.05 -9.11 -4.70
N ALA A 75 -26.84 -9.25 -3.64
CA ALA A 75 -26.32 -9.50 -2.30
C ALA A 75 -25.50 -10.80 -2.25
N LEU A 76 -26.00 -11.88 -2.85
CA LEU A 76 -25.27 -13.14 -2.93
C LEU A 76 -24.01 -13.01 -3.80
N GLY A 77 -24.10 -12.32 -4.94
CA GLY A 77 -22.95 -12.07 -5.82
C GLY A 77 -21.83 -11.31 -5.11
N PHE A 78 -22.16 -10.21 -4.42
CA PHE A 78 -21.16 -9.45 -3.65
C PHE A 78 -20.63 -10.24 -2.46
N THR A 79 -21.46 -11.01 -1.76
CA THR A 79 -21.00 -11.87 -0.67
C THR A 79 -20.01 -12.91 -1.17
N ALA A 80 -20.29 -13.56 -2.31
CA ALA A 80 -19.39 -14.50 -2.93
C ALA A 80 -18.06 -13.85 -3.34
N ALA A 81 -18.11 -12.64 -3.93
CA ALA A 81 -16.92 -11.87 -4.26
C ALA A 81 -16.08 -11.54 -3.01
N THR A 82 -16.71 -11.10 -1.93
CA THR A 82 -16.03 -10.84 -0.65
C THR A 82 -15.35 -12.10 -0.12
N VAL A 83 -16.06 -13.24 -0.10
CA VAL A 83 -15.48 -14.52 0.34
C VAL A 83 -14.29 -14.91 -0.52
N ALA A 84 -14.38 -14.76 -1.85
CA ALA A 84 -13.28 -15.06 -2.76
C ALA A 84 -12.05 -14.19 -2.48
N VAL A 85 -12.24 -12.88 -2.26
CA VAL A 85 -11.15 -11.96 -1.91
C VAL A 85 -10.53 -12.32 -0.56
N VAL A 86 -11.34 -12.64 0.45
CA VAL A 86 -10.84 -13.06 1.76
C VAL A 86 -10.05 -14.37 1.65
N MET A 87 -10.54 -15.35 0.91
CA MET A 87 -9.83 -16.61 0.69
C MET A 87 -8.50 -16.38 -0.05
N TYR A 88 -8.51 -15.54 -1.09
CA TYR A 88 -7.29 -15.17 -1.81
C TYR A 88 -6.28 -14.45 -0.89
N ALA A 89 -6.73 -13.49 -0.09
CA ALA A 89 -5.89 -12.79 0.89
C ALA A 89 -5.31 -13.75 1.93
N ARG A 90 -6.11 -14.67 2.46
CA ARG A 90 -5.64 -15.72 3.39
C ARG A 90 -4.61 -16.62 2.72
N GLY A 91 -4.82 -16.99 1.45
CA GLY A 91 -3.85 -17.75 0.66
C GLY A 91 -2.55 -16.98 0.45
N LEU A 92 -2.60 -15.67 0.23
CA LEU A 92 -1.41 -14.84 0.04
C LEU A 92 -0.57 -14.73 1.33
N VAL A 93 -1.25 -14.62 2.47
CA VAL A 93 -0.63 -14.63 3.81
C VAL A 93 -0.07 -16.00 4.15
N SER A 94 -0.83 -17.08 3.92
CA SER A 94 -0.41 -18.45 4.26
C SER A 94 0.73 -18.96 3.38
N ASN A 95 0.83 -18.50 2.13
CA ASN A 95 1.93 -18.84 1.22
C ASN A 95 3.20 -18.01 1.49
N GLY A 96 3.26 -17.20 2.55
CA GLY A 96 4.45 -16.43 2.93
C GLY A 96 4.84 -15.33 1.93
N LYS A 97 4.05 -15.08 0.87
CA LYS A 97 4.35 -14.04 -0.14
C LYS A 97 4.24 -12.61 0.40
N LEU A 98 3.60 -12.43 1.55
CA LEU A 98 3.53 -11.18 2.31
C LEU A 98 4.55 -11.10 3.44
N SER A 99 5.20 -12.21 3.80
CA SER A 99 6.34 -12.12 4.71
C SER A 99 7.45 -11.45 3.89
N MET A 100 7.78 -10.20 4.20
CA MET A 100 9.10 -9.65 3.91
C MET A 100 10.05 -10.35 4.88
N PRO A 101 10.60 -11.53 4.55
CA PRO A 101 11.29 -12.36 5.52
C PRO A 101 12.63 -11.68 5.89
N ALA A 102 13.19 -10.92 4.95
CA ALA A 102 14.36 -10.08 5.15
C ALA A 102 14.08 -8.96 6.17
N THR A 103 12.97 -8.24 6.08
CA THR A 103 12.67 -7.10 6.98
C THR A 103 12.31 -7.56 8.40
N LEU A 104 11.61 -8.68 8.54
CA LEU A 104 11.32 -9.25 9.87
C LEU A 104 12.56 -9.87 10.53
N ALA A 105 13.46 -10.49 9.76
CA ALA A 105 14.74 -10.96 10.26
C ALA A 105 15.66 -9.80 10.70
N GLU A 106 15.59 -8.67 10.01
CA GLU A 106 16.36 -7.47 10.34
C GLU A 106 15.83 -6.81 11.64
N LEU A 107 14.50 -6.76 11.84
CA LEU A 107 13.89 -6.30 13.10
C LEU A 107 14.17 -7.23 14.29
N GLY A 108 14.26 -8.55 14.06
CA GLY A 108 14.63 -9.51 15.11
C GLY A 108 16.07 -9.33 15.58
N ARG A 109 16.98 -9.02 14.65
CA ARG A 109 18.40 -8.82 14.96
C ARG A 109 18.66 -7.52 15.74
N ASP A 110 17.86 -6.48 15.49
CA ASP A 110 17.88 -5.25 16.30
C ASP A 110 17.33 -5.48 17.72
N ARG A 111 16.33 -6.36 17.87
CA ARG A 111 15.81 -6.74 19.19
C ARG A 111 16.83 -7.54 20.00
N ASP A 112 17.49 -8.51 19.39
CA ASP A 112 18.49 -9.35 20.07
C ASP A 112 19.79 -8.59 20.38
N ALA A 113 20.04 -7.44 19.74
CA ALA A 113 21.14 -6.54 20.10
C ALA A 113 20.82 -5.66 21.32
N LEU A 114 19.55 -5.56 21.73
CA LEU A 114 19.08 -4.76 22.86
C LEU A 114 18.85 -5.58 24.15
N LEU A 115 18.96 -6.90 24.11
CA LEU A 115 18.87 -7.82 25.26
C LEU A 115 20.21 -8.51 25.50
#